data_AF-A0A0K0DUU6-F1
#
_entry.id   AF-A0A0K0DUU6-F1
#
_cell.length_a   1.000
_cell.length_b   1.000
_cell.length_c   1.000
_cell.angle_alpha   90.00
_cell.angle_beta   90.00
_cell.angle_gamma   90.00
#
_symmetry.space_group_name_H-M   'P 1'
#
loop_
_entity.id
_entity.type
_entity.pdbx_description
1 polymer ?
#
loop_
_entity_poly.entity_id
_entity_poly.type
_entity_poly.pdbx_seq_one_letter_code
_entity_poly.pdbx_strand_id
1 'polypeptide(L)'
;MDLKETNDSLILFFSKLHIDLNNSWLQDATKYLKSQNIDINFDKYKDFIFYQLIYSNLCNSIVVKKTFPWNENKKLCQERINLFVQLKSVYNISRPALEQYLEMSFQNCISIGDFDLQSNNSESTNSSNYKNKYSPRGMLMLNVTDGKNNFIAIESLE
;
A
#
# COMPACT_ATOMS: atom_id res chain seq x y z
N MET A 1 -19.07 -8.49 29.71
CA MET A 1 -18.02 -7.46 29.65
C MET A 1 -18.68 -6.16 29.18
N ASP A 2 -18.49 -5.08 29.92
CA ASP A 2 -19.03 -3.76 29.54
C ASP A 2 -18.40 -3.30 28.20
N LEU A 3 -19.14 -2.57 27.36
CA LEU A 3 -18.62 -2.01 26.10
C LEU A 3 -17.36 -1.17 26.36
N LYS A 4 -17.34 -0.43 27.48
CA LYS A 4 -16.20 0.39 27.87
C LYS A 4 -14.96 -0.47 28.15
N GLU A 5 -15.10 -1.51 28.96
CA GLU A 5 -14.01 -2.45 29.27
C GLU A 5 -13.47 -3.15 28.02
N THR A 6 -14.36 -3.56 27.10
CA THR A 6 -13.98 -4.17 25.83
C THR A 6 -13.17 -3.18 24.98
N ASN A 7 -13.62 -1.92 24.87
CA ASN A 7 -12.91 -0.89 24.10
C ASN A 7 -11.54 -0.58 24.70
N ASP A 8 -11.44 -0.42 26.02
CA ASP A 8 -10.17 -0.16 26.71
C ASP A 8 -9.18 -1.32 26.49
N SER A 9 -9.68 -2.56 26.53
CA SER A 9 -8.87 -3.76 26.28
C SER A 9 -8.40 -3.84 24.81
N LEU A 10 -9.24 -3.45 23.85
CA LEU A 10 -8.89 -3.40 22.43
C LEU A 10 -7.84 -2.32 22.17
N ILE A 11 -7.99 -1.13 22.74
CA ILE A 11 -6.99 -0.05 22.64
C ILE A 11 -5.63 -0.53 23.13
N LEU A 12 -5.60 -1.17 24.31
CA LEU A 12 -4.35 -1.70 24.88
C LEU A 12 -3.73 -2.77 23.97
N PHE A 13 -4.55 -3.64 23.38
CA PHE A 13 -4.10 -4.68 22.47
C PHE A 13 -3.47 -4.08 21.20
N PHE A 14 -4.16 -3.18 20.51
CA PHE A 14 -3.67 -2.59 19.26
C PHE A 14 -2.46 -1.66 19.48
N SER A 15 -2.38 -0.96 20.62
CA SER A 15 -1.22 -0.12 20.94
C SER A 15 0.06 -0.95 21.10
N LYS A 16 -0.03 -2.21 21.59
CA LYS A 16 1.10 -3.16 21.61
C LYS A 16 1.55 -3.57 20.20
N LEU A 17 0.66 -3.48 19.21
CA LEU A 17 0.96 -3.69 17.79
C LEU A 17 1.38 -2.41 17.07
N HIS A 18 1.62 -1.32 17.81
CA HIS A 18 1.93 0.02 17.28
C HIS A 18 0.80 0.63 16.43
N ILE A 19 -0.45 0.23 16.70
CA ILE A 19 -1.64 0.78 16.07
C ILE A 19 -2.44 1.51 17.14
N ASP A 20 -2.44 2.85 17.08
CA ASP A 20 -3.22 3.66 17.98
C ASP A 20 -4.57 3.98 17.33
N LEU A 21 -5.62 3.28 17.76
CA LEU A 21 -6.97 3.45 17.19
C LEU A 21 -7.59 4.78 17.63
N ASN A 22 -8.41 5.35 16.74
CA ASN A 22 -9.30 6.44 17.09
C ASN A 22 -10.46 5.92 17.96
N ASN A 23 -10.64 6.50 19.13
CA ASN A 23 -11.66 6.10 20.09
C ASN A 23 -13.08 6.22 19.54
N SER A 24 -13.40 7.27 18.77
CA SER A 24 -14.75 7.42 18.21
C SER A 24 -15.03 6.34 17.17
N TRP A 25 -14.06 6.10 16.28
CA TRP A 25 -14.14 5.05 15.28
C TRP A 25 -14.30 3.66 15.92
N LEU A 26 -13.51 3.35 16.96
CA LEU A 26 -13.59 2.07 17.66
C LEU A 26 -14.94 1.88 18.38
N GLN A 27 -15.47 2.94 18.99
CA GLN A 27 -16.80 2.90 19.61
C GLN A 27 -17.90 2.60 18.59
N ASP A 28 -17.82 3.19 17.40
CA ASP A 28 -18.80 2.96 16.34
C ASP A 28 -18.68 1.54 15.78
N ALA A 29 -17.45 1.06 15.54
CA ALA A 29 -17.20 -0.30 15.07
C ALA A 29 -17.70 -1.37 16.08
N THR A 30 -17.46 -1.18 17.38
CA THR A 30 -17.91 -2.11 18.42
C THR A 30 -19.42 -2.05 18.66
N LYS A 31 -20.05 -0.87 18.58
CA LYS A 31 -21.52 -0.74 18.60
C LYS A 31 -22.15 -1.47 17.42
N TYR A 32 -21.59 -1.31 16.22
CA TYR A 32 -22.06 -2.02 15.03
C TYR A 32 -21.97 -3.54 15.22
N LEU A 33 -20.84 -4.08 15.69
CA LEU A 33 -20.69 -5.51 15.97
C LEU A 33 -21.74 -6.03 16.98
N LYS A 34 -21.98 -5.29 18.06
CA LYS A 34 -23.02 -5.66 19.03
C LYS A 34 -24.43 -5.61 18.44
N SER A 35 -24.72 -4.66 17.55
CA SER A 35 -26.03 -4.60 16.88
C SER A 35 -26.31 -5.77 15.96
N GLN A 36 -25.27 -6.48 15.50
CA GLN A 36 -25.42 -7.72 14.75
C GLN A 36 -25.81 -8.93 15.64
N ASN A 37 -26.04 -8.71 16.94
CA ASN A 37 -26.42 -9.74 17.94
C ASN A 37 -25.48 -10.96 17.97
N ILE A 38 -24.20 -10.74 17.67
CA ILE A 38 -23.21 -11.81 17.69
C ILE A 38 -22.60 -11.86 19.10
N ASP A 39 -22.95 -12.88 19.87
CA ASP A 39 -22.26 -13.15 21.13
C ASP A 39 -20.88 -13.74 20.82
N ILE A 40 -19.85 -12.89 20.88
CA ILE A 40 -18.48 -13.24 20.51
C ILE A 40 -17.53 -13.01 21.69
N ASN A 41 -16.56 -13.92 21.80
CA ASN A 41 -15.46 -13.76 22.74
C ASN A 41 -14.53 -12.61 22.34
N PHE A 42 -13.68 -12.18 23.26
CA PHE A 42 -12.74 -11.08 23.04
C PHE A 42 -11.77 -11.34 21.87
N ASP A 43 -11.38 -12.60 21.63
CA ASP A 43 -10.51 -12.94 20.50
C ASP A 43 -11.14 -12.61 19.16
N LYS A 44 -12.40 -12.97 18.95
CA LYS A 44 -13.13 -12.59 17.75
C LYS A 44 -13.31 -11.07 17.63
N TYR A 45 -13.49 -10.34 18.73
CA TYR A 45 -13.52 -8.87 18.68
C TYR A 45 -12.23 -8.30 18.09
N LYS A 46 -11.05 -8.81 18.49
CA LYS A 46 -9.77 -8.36 17.93
C LYS A 46 -9.73 -8.59 16.42
N ASP A 47 -10.11 -9.78 15.96
CA ASP A 47 -10.10 -10.12 14.54
C ASP A 47 -11.06 -9.24 13.75
N PHE A 48 -12.30 -9.07 14.21
CA PHE A 48 -13.28 -8.21 13.54
C PHE A 48 -12.83 -6.76 13.46
N ILE A 49 -12.31 -6.20 14.55
CA ILE A 49 -11.81 -4.83 14.56
C ILE A 49 -10.60 -4.69 13.63
N PHE A 50 -9.71 -5.67 13.59
CA PHE A 50 -8.58 -5.66 12.67
C PHE A 50 -9.03 -5.73 11.20
N TYR A 51 -10.01 -6.58 10.87
CA TYR A 51 -10.60 -6.62 9.53
C TYR A 51 -11.26 -5.29 9.16
N GLN A 52 -12.08 -4.72 10.05
CA GLN A 52 -12.69 -3.40 9.84
C GLN A 52 -11.63 -2.32 9.63
N LEU A 53 -10.52 -2.40 10.37
CA LEU A 53 -9.40 -1.47 10.23
C LEU A 53 -8.75 -1.57 8.84
N ILE A 54 -8.48 -2.78 8.33
CA ILE A 54 -7.86 -2.99 7.01
C ILE A 54 -8.71 -2.38 5.88
N TYR A 55 -10.04 -2.44 5.99
CA TYR A 55 -10.95 -1.86 5.01
C TYR A 55 -11.31 -0.39 5.29
N SER A 56 -10.76 0.20 6.35
CA SER A 56 -11.01 1.59 6.72
C SER A 56 -9.95 2.52 6.14
N ASN A 57 -10.33 3.79 5.94
CA ASN A 57 -9.36 4.85 5.69
C ASN A 57 -8.66 5.23 7.00
N LEU A 58 -7.33 5.14 7.03
CA LEU A 58 -6.51 5.45 8.21
C LEU A 58 -6.71 6.87 8.74
N CYS A 59 -7.07 7.83 7.87
CA CYS A 59 -7.37 9.20 8.31
C CYS A 59 -8.47 9.26 9.39
N ASN A 60 -9.37 8.26 9.40
CA ASN A 60 -10.51 8.22 10.32
C ASN A 60 -10.29 7.23 11.48
N SER A 61 -9.59 6.13 11.22
CA SER A 61 -9.55 4.98 12.12
C SER A 61 -8.37 4.96 13.09
N ILE A 62 -7.31 5.74 12.83
CA ILE A 62 -6.12 5.78 13.70
C ILE A 62 -5.77 7.20 14.16
N VAL A 63 -4.99 7.27 15.24
CA VAL A 63 -4.45 8.49 15.82
C VAL A 63 -2.94 8.48 15.64
N VAL A 64 -2.43 9.40 14.81
CA VAL A 64 -0.99 9.56 14.61
C VAL A 64 -0.38 10.31 15.80
N LYS A 65 0.31 9.58 16.68
CA LYS A 65 0.97 10.15 17.87
C LYS A 65 2.29 10.85 17.57
N LYS A 66 3.01 10.40 16.54
CA LYS A 66 4.32 10.95 16.18
C LYS A 66 4.27 11.57 14.80
N THR A 67 4.58 12.86 14.75
CA THR A 67 4.95 13.54 13.52
C THR A 67 6.45 13.40 13.35
N PHE A 68 6.87 12.86 12.22
CA PHE A 68 8.28 12.78 11.88
C PHE A 68 8.63 14.06 11.09
N PRO A 69 9.55 14.91 11.58
CA PRO A 69 10.03 16.06 10.82
C PRO A 69 10.99 15.57 9.72
N TRP A 70 10.44 15.01 8.66
CA TRP A 70 11.23 14.63 7.50
C TRP A 70 11.69 15.91 6.80
N ASN A 71 12.99 15.98 6.51
CA ASN A 71 13.58 16.96 5.59
C ASN A 71 13.78 18.41 6.05
N GLU A 72 13.59 18.77 7.32
CA GLU A 72 13.91 20.13 7.80
C GLU A 72 15.41 20.46 7.64
N ASN A 73 16.28 19.43 7.74
CA ASN A 73 17.73 19.62 7.77
C ASN A 73 18.47 19.09 6.52
N LYS A 74 17.77 18.54 5.51
CA LYS A 74 18.34 17.89 4.29
C LYS A 74 19.46 16.85 4.56
N LYS A 75 19.56 16.33 5.79
CA LYS A 75 20.54 15.31 6.18
C LYS A 75 19.91 13.93 6.09
N LEU A 76 20.68 12.96 5.61
CA LEU A 76 20.32 11.55 5.66
C LEU A 76 20.18 11.14 7.14
N CYS A 77 19.01 10.63 7.52
CA CYS A 77 18.75 10.06 8.83
C CYS A 77 18.31 8.61 8.67
N GLN A 78 18.87 7.73 9.49
CA GLN A 78 18.48 6.33 9.54
C GLN A 78 17.83 6.06 10.90
N GLU A 79 16.56 5.67 10.90
CA GLU A 79 15.80 5.37 12.11
C GLU A 79 15.03 4.07 11.94
N ARG A 80 14.91 3.32 13.04
CA ARG A 80 14.03 2.14 13.10
C ARG A 80 12.67 2.58 13.57
N ILE A 81 11.68 2.47 12.69
CA ILE A 81 10.31 2.94 12.94
C ILE A 81 9.33 1.80 12.65
N ASN A 82 8.41 1.55 13.58
CA ASN A 82 7.26 0.67 13.35
C ASN A 82 6.08 1.55 12.94
N LEU A 83 5.68 1.47 11.66
CA LEU A 83 4.58 2.25 11.12
C LEU A 83 3.48 1.33 10.60
N PHE A 84 2.24 1.66 10.94
CA PHE A 84 1.07 1.13 10.25
C PHE A 84 0.65 2.15 9.19
N VAL A 85 0.77 1.77 7.92
CA VAL A 85 0.57 2.67 6.79
C VAL A 85 -0.44 2.10 5.80
N GLN A 86 -1.13 3.00 5.11
CA GLN A 86 -2.02 2.71 4.00
C GLN A 86 -1.33 3.11 2.71
N LEU A 87 -1.35 2.18 1.75
CA LEU A 87 -0.81 2.39 0.43
C LEU A 87 -1.82 3.18 -0.43
N LYS A 88 -1.37 4.29 -1.01
CA LYS A 88 -2.17 5.12 -1.94
C LYS A 88 -1.93 4.74 -3.38
N SER A 89 -0.68 4.56 -3.78
CA SER A 89 -0.33 4.10 -5.12
C SER A 89 1.05 3.44 -5.15
N VAL A 90 1.23 2.58 -6.15
CA VAL A 90 2.49 1.90 -6.46
C VAL A 90 2.85 2.20 -7.91
N TYR A 91 4.11 2.53 -8.15
CA TYR A 91 4.67 2.70 -9.48
C TYR A 91 5.96 1.91 -9.59
N ASN A 92 6.20 1.26 -10.73
CA ASN A 92 7.54 0.79 -11.04
C ASN A 92 8.32 1.96 -11.65
N ILE A 93 9.33 2.45 -10.94
CA ILE A 93 10.17 3.56 -11.41
C ILE A 93 11.37 3.11 -12.25
N SER A 94 11.61 1.79 -12.35
CA SER A 94 12.64 1.24 -13.26
C SER A 94 12.22 1.22 -14.72
N ARG A 95 10.94 1.50 -15.03
CA ARG A 95 10.40 1.43 -16.40
C ARG A 95 9.60 2.67 -16.75
N PRO A 96 9.59 3.10 -18.02
CA PRO A 96 8.73 4.20 -18.48
C PRO A 96 7.25 3.91 -18.21
N ALA A 97 6.51 4.93 -17.76
CA ALA A 97 5.08 4.82 -17.49
C ALA A 97 4.26 4.43 -18.72
N LEU A 98 4.66 4.90 -19.91
CA LEU A 98 4.01 4.55 -21.18
C LEU A 98 4.13 3.05 -21.47
N GLU A 99 5.30 2.45 -21.27
CA GLU A 99 5.51 1.01 -21.51
C GLU A 99 4.65 0.16 -20.57
N GLN A 100 4.60 0.54 -19.28
CA GLN A 100 3.72 -0.11 -18.30
C GLN A 100 2.25 0.03 -18.68
N TYR A 101 1.82 1.21 -19.12
CA TYR A 101 0.47 1.46 -19.58
C TYR A 101 0.11 0.61 -20.82
N LEU A 102 1.01 0.52 -21.80
CA LEU A 102 0.81 -0.32 -22.97
C LEU A 102 0.73 -1.80 -22.54
N GLU A 103 1.59 -2.31 -21.68
CA GLU A 103 1.46 -3.70 -21.23
C GLU A 103 0.14 -3.99 -20.52
N MET A 104 -0.30 -3.10 -19.63
CA MET A 104 -1.58 -3.24 -18.93
C MET A 104 -2.79 -3.13 -19.86
N SER A 105 -2.71 -2.26 -20.87
CA SER A 105 -3.81 -2.02 -21.81
C SER A 105 -3.89 -3.10 -22.90
N PHE A 106 -2.77 -3.72 -23.26
CA PHE A 106 -2.68 -4.65 -24.38
C PHE A 106 -2.81 -6.12 -23.98
N GLN A 107 -2.86 -6.46 -22.68
CA GLN A 107 -3.19 -7.82 -22.23
C GLN A 107 -4.58 -8.33 -22.69
N ASN A 108 -5.41 -7.49 -23.32
CA ASN A 108 -6.64 -7.88 -24.04
C ASN A 108 -6.87 -7.12 -25.38
N CYS A 109 -5.87 -6.44 -25.93
CA CYS A 109 -6.05 -5.68 -27.18
C CYS A 109 -5.04 -6.11 -28.25
N ILE A 110 -5.61 -6.68 -29.31
CA ILE A 110 -5.01 -6.88 -30.63
C ILE A 110 -4.31 -5.58 -31.07
N SER A 111 -3.12 -5.75 -31.66
CA SER A 111 -2.24 -4.70 -32.15
C SER A 111 -2.97 -3.58 -32.88
N ILE A 112 -2.97 -2.37 -32.33
CA ILE A 112 -3.09 -1.15 -33.13
C ILE A 112 -1.67 -0.80 -33.56
N GLY A 113 -1.23 -1.45 -34.63
CA GLY A 113 0.14 -1.28 -35.11
C GLY A 113 0.67 -2.36 -36.04
N ASP A 114 -0.16 -2.95 -36.90
CA ASP A 114 0.33 -3.34 -38.23
C ASP A 114 0.59 -2.04 -39.01
N PHE A 115 1.61 -1.29 -38.61
CA PHE A 115 2.30 -0.41 -39.53
C PHE A 115 3.51 -1.18 -40.01
N ASP A 116 3.23 -2.16 -40.86
CA ASP A 116 4.16 -2.63 -41.86
C ASP A 116 4.34 -1.45 -42.84
N LEU A 117 5.15 -0.46 -42.43
CA LEU A 117 5.78 0.42 -43.40
C LEU A 117 6.79 -0.44 -44.13
N GLN A 118 6.29 -1.23 -45.09
CA GLN A 118 7.10 -1.88 -46.10
C GLN A 118 7.74 -0.78 -46.95
N SER A 119 8.82 -0.19 -46.44
CA SER A 119 9.83 0.36 -47.33
C SER A 119 10.44 -0.87 -47.99
N ASN A 120 10.02 -1.13 -49.22
CA ASN A 120 10.69 -2.04 -50.14
C ASN A 120 12.19 -1.74 -50.11
N ASN A 121 12.93 -2.53 -49.33
CA ASN A 121 14.34 -2.78 -49.50
C ASN A 121 14.56 -4.19 -48.97
N SER A 122 14.60 -5.10 -49.93
CA SER A 122 15.25 -6.39 -49.83
C SER A 122 16.54 -6.29 -49.03
N GLU A 123 16.67 -7.07 -47.96
CA GLU A 123 17.79 -8.00 -47.80
C GLU A 123 17.65 -8.78 -46.48
N SER A 124 17.60 -10.09 -46.65
CA SER A 124 17.87 -11.10 -45.65
C SER A 124 19.24 -10.86 -44.99
N THR A 125 19.29 -10.62 -43.68
CA THR A 125 20.43 -11.04 -42.85
C THR A 125 20.07 -10.97 -41.37
N ASN A 126 19.93 -12.15 -40.77
CA ASN A 126 20.31 -12.50 -39.40
C ASN A 126 20.35 -11.38 -38.35
N SER A 127 19.27 -11.24 -37.57
CA SER A 127 19.36 -10.65 -36.22
C SER A 127 18.66 -11.53 -35.18
N SER A 128 19.00 -12.82 -35.18
CA SER A 128 18.84 -13.70 -34.03
C SER A 128 19.81 -13.32 -32.91
N ASN A 129 19.75 -12.09 -32.39
CA ASN A 129 20.61 -11.63 -31.30
C ASN A 129 19.98 -10.48 -30.52
N TYR A 130 18.98 -10.78 -29.69
CA TYR A 130 18.70 -10.03 -28.46
C TYR A 130 18.16 -10.97 -27.37
N LYS A 131 18.84 -12.10 -27.16
CA LYS A 131 18.75 -12.79 -25.86
C LYS A 131 19.69 -12.07 -24.89
N ASN A 132 19.13 -11.75 -23.72
CA ASN A 132 19.73 -11.08 -22.57
C ASN A 132 19.69 -9.54 -22.58
N LYS A 133 18.50 -8.95 -22.75
CA LYS A 133 18.21 -7.77 -21.92
C LYS A 133 18.08 -8.29 -20.50
N TYR A 134 19.13 -8.11 -19.69
CA TYR A 134 18.98 -8.08 -18.24
C TYR A 134 17.84 -7.10 -17.97
N SER A 135 16.65 -7.61 -17.64
CA SER A 135 15.58 -6.77 -17.16
C SER A 135 16.12 -6.11 -15.90
N PRO A 136 16.35 -4.79 -15.88
CA PRO A 136 16.78 -4.14 -14.66
C PRO A 136 15.75 -4.49 -13.59
N ARG A 137 16.22 -4.98 -12.43
CA ARG A 137 15.34 -5.36 -11.34
C ARG A 137 14.37 -4.20 -11.08
N GLY A 138 13.07 -4.53 -11.07
CA GLY A 138 12.03 -3.53 -10.85
C GLY A 138 12.26 -2.85 -9.50
N MET A 139 12.05 -1.55 -9.47
CA MET A 139 12.19 -0.72 -8.29
C MET A 139 10.85 -0.04 -8.10
N LEU A 140 10.19 -0.32 -6.99
CA LEU A 140 8.87 0.23 -6.71
C LEU A 140 8.98 1.52 -5.91
N MET A 141 8.24 2.53 -6.36
CA MET A 141 7.91 3.71 -5.59
C MET A 141 6.50 3.55 -5.04
N LEU A 142 6.37 3.61 -3.72
CA LEU A 142 5.12 3.51 -3.00
C LEU A 142 4.79 4.87 -2.40
N ASN A 143 3.63 5.41 -2.76
CA ASN A 143 3.04 6.53 -2.03
C ASN A 143 2.23 5.94 -0.88
N VAL A 144 2.63 6.23 0.35
CA VAL A 144 2.00 5.68 1.56
C VAL A 144 1.58 6.79 2.52
N THR A 145 0.63 6.50 3.40
CA THR A 145 0.16 7.45 4.43
C THR A 145 -0.05 6.74 5.75
N ASP A 146 0.21 7.42 6.86
CA ASP A 146 -0.19 6.98 8.21
C ASP A 146 -1.59 7.54 8.59
N GLY A 147 -2.35 8.06 7.61
CA GLY A 147 -3.64 8.73 7.84
C GLY A 147 -3.53 10.25 8.08
N LYS A 148 -2.33 10.78 8.37
CA LYS A 148 -2.13 12.23 8.54
C LYS A 148 -1.05 12.78 7.63
N ASN A 149 0.08 12.10 7.58
CA ASN A 149 1.26 12.42 6.80
C ASN A 149 1.33 11.52 5.55
N ASN A 150 1.94 12.05 4.49
CA ASN A 150 2.21 11.30 3.27
C ASN A 150 3.72 11.06 3.17
N PHE A 151 4.08 9.86 2.75
CA PHE A 151 5.46 9.43 2.57
C PHE A 151 5.64 8.83 1.18
N ILE A 152 6.87 8.95 0.67
CA ILE A 152 7.31 8.24 -0.52
C ILE A 152 8.30 7.20 -0.03
N ALA A 153 7.94 5.93 -0.16
CA ALA A 153 8.82 4.81 0.09
C ALA A 153 9.36 4.30 -1.24
N ILE A 154 10.63 3.95 -1.27
CA ILE A 154 11.30 3.43 -2.45
C ILE A 154 11.91 2.09 -2.05
N GLU A 155 11.64 1.06 -2.83
CA GLU A 155 12.25 -0.26 -2.64
C GLU A 155 13.77 -0.15 -2.78
N SER A 156 14.51 -0.41 -1.69
CA SER A 156 15.97 -0.43 -1.69
C SER A 156 16.50 -1.85 -1.85
N LEU A 157 17.57 -1.98 -2.63
CA LEU A 157 18.31 -3.22 -2.81
C LEU A 157 19.29 -3.39 -1.64
N GLU A 158 18.90 -4.13 -0.61
CA GLU A 158 19.84 -4.79 0.30
C GLU A 158 20.13 -6.22 -0.20
#